data_AF-A0A6P2HAA7-F1
#
_entry.id   AF-A0A6P2HAA7-F1
#
_cell.length_a   1.000
_cell.length_b   1.000
_cell.length_c   1.000
_cell.angle_alpha   90.00
_cell.angle_beta   90.00
_cell.angle_gamma   90.00
#
_symmetry.space_group_name_H-M   'P 1'
#
loop_
_entity.id
_entity.type
_entity.pdbx_description
1 polymer ?
#
loop_
_entity_poly.entity_id
_entity_poly.type
_entity_poly.pdbx_seq_one_letter_code
_entity_poly.pdbx_strand_id
1 'polypeptide(L)'
;MQTTASQTYEENRRIAACLREAAQRLADQGANPYRVAAYRAAAATVDALDLDVRALFERGGVDALGTLPEIGTGVAQAIAELLVTGRWRQLDRLCGDAVRTSAFEAVPGIGHALALRIHDLLHIDTLEELERAARNGQLETISGVGPRRAAGIRTALDDVLSRRRRWQGHAEDAAPDTEPPVELMLYIDRLYRNRAAAGVLPTLAHRRLNADAYVPPPVMHMTKGGWHFTALCLHAAMRTPESCRPTDWVSLYFYDAVQCEHQRTVFTETHGALVGKRIVRGREMECRVYYAG
;
A
#
# COMPACT_ATOMS: atom_id res chain seq x y z
N MET A 1 33.03 22.27 10.92
CA MET A 1 32.81 20.81 10.85
C MET A 1 31.74 20.32 11.87
N GLN A 2 30.78 21.14 12.30
CA GLN A 2 29.75 20.74 13.28
C GLN A 2 28.40 20.34 12.67
N THR A 3 28.21 20.51 11.35
CA THR A 3 26.90 20.35 10.69
C THR A 3 26.48 18.89 10.48
N THR A 4 27.44 17.98 10.25
CA THR A 4 27.13 16.60 9.85
C THR A 4 26.62 15.74 11.01
N ALA A 5 27.24 15.82 12.19
CA ALA A 5 26.81 15.05 13.36
C ALA A 5 25.42 15.50 13.88
N SER A 6 25.11 16.80 13.83
CA SER A 6 23.80 17.31 14.25
C SER A 6 22.67 16.89 13.30
N GLN A 7 22.94 16.80 11.98
CA GLN A 7 21.98 16.30 10.99
C GLN A 7 21.75 14.79 11.12
N THR A 8 22.78 14.01 11.43
CA THR A 8 22.69 12.57 11.66
C THR A 8 21.68 12.22 12.77
N TYR A 9 21.77 12.87 13.93
CA TYR A 9 20.82 12.62 15.02
C TYR A 9 19.40 13.17 14.71
N GLU A 10 19.26 14.12 13.78
CA GLU A 10 17.94 14.55 13.30
C GLU A 10 17.27 13.49 12.42
N GLU A 11 18.02 12.79 11.57
CA GLU A 11 17.47 11.73 10.72
C GLU A 11 17.02 10.51 11.53
N ASN A 12 17.84 10.06 12.50
CA ASN A 12 17.44 9.01 13.45
C ASN A 12 16.15 9.40 14.19
N ARG A 13 16.10 10.61 14.77
CA ARG A 13 14.92 11.13 15.47
C ARG A 13 13.68 11.22 14.56
N ARG A 14 13.87 11.60 13.29
CA ARG A 14 12.78 11.63 12.30
C ARG A 14 12.26 10.23 12.00
N ILE A 15 13.14 9.25 11.79
CA ILE A 15 12.75 7.85 11.55
C ILE A 15 12.03 7.29 12.77
N ALA A 16 12.58 7.48 13.97
CA ALA A 16 11.93 7.08 15.22
C ALA A 16 10.54 7.72 15.38
N ALA A 17 10.38 9.00 15.04
CA ALA A 17 9.09 9.67 15.06
C ALA A 17 8.08 9.06 14.07
N CYS A 18 8.51 8.72 12.85
CA CYS A 18 7.68 8.03 11.87
C CYS A 18 7.22 6.65 12.38
N LEU A 19 8.12 5.87 12.99
CA LEU A 19 7.80 4.56 13.55
C LEU A 19 6.83 4.68 14.74
N ARG A 20 7.01 5.66 15.63
CA ARG A 20 6.07 5.97 16.73
C ARG A 20 4.70 6.36 16.18
N GLU A 21 4.65 7.19 15.14
CA GLU A 21 3.41 7.61 14.51
C GLU A 21 2.66 6.39 13.93
N ALA A 22 3.34 5.50 13.21
CA ALA A 22 2.72 4.27 12.70
C ALA A 22 2.18 3.37 13.81
N ALA A 23 2.93 3.21 14.90
CA ALA A 23 2.48 2.44 16.05
C ALA A 23 1.20 3.02 16.66
N GLN A 24 1.13 4.35 16.80
CA GLN A 24 -0.05 5.02 17.32
C GLN A 24 -1.26 4.83 16.39
N ARG A 25 -1.09 5.04 15.08
CA ARG A 25 -2.16 4.84 14.10
C ARG A 25 -2.70 3.42 14.10
N LEU A 26 -1.81 2.43 14.13
CA LEU A 26 -2.19 1.02 14.22
C LEU A 26 -2.97 0.72 15.51
N ALA A 27 -2.57 1.31 16.64
CA ALA A 27 -3.28 1.15 17.90
C ALA A 27 -4.69 1.77 17.84
N ASP A 28 -4.79 3.01 17.36
CA ASP A 28 -6.06 3.73 17.21
C ASP A 28 -7.03 3.00 16.26
N GLN A 29 -6.48 2.31 15.25
CA GLN A 29 -7.22 1.52 14.26
C GLN A 29 -7.51 0.08 14.72
N GLY A 30 -7.19 -0.28 15.96
CA GLY A 30 -7.45 -1.61 16.51
C GLY A 30 -6.65 -2.74 15.83
N ALA A 31 -5.47 -2.44 15.31
CA ALA A 31 -4.58 -3.42 14.71
C ALA A 31 -3.98 -4.38 15.75
N ASN A 32 -3.23 -5.38 15.28
CA ASN A 32 -2.60 -6.38 16.14
C ASN A 32 -1.66 -5.74 17.19
N PRO A 33 -1.88 -5.94 18.51
CA PRO A 33 -1.05 -5.37 19.57
C PRO A 33 0.44 -5.73 19.45
N TYR A 34 0.78 -6.92 18.96
CA TYR A 34 2.17 -7.32 18.75
C TYR A 34 2.87 -6.46 17.69
N ARG A 35 2.16 -6.09 16.62
CA ARG A 35 2.70 -5.19 15.58
C ARG A 35 2.89 -3.78 16.13
N VAL A 36 1.94 -3.30 16.92
CA VAL A 36 2.06 -2.00 17.61
C VAL A 36 3.28 -1.98 18.52
N ALA A 37 3.46 -3.02 19.33
CA ALA A 37 4.61 -3.16 20.22
C ALA A 37 5.93 -3.18 19.43
N ALA A 38 6.01 -3.93 18.34
CA ALA A 38 7.21 -4.01 17.50
C ALA A 38 7.63 -2.63 16.94
N TYR A 39 6.68 -1.83 16.44
CA TYR A 39 7.02 -0.47 15.95
C TYR A 39 7.43 0.48 17.08
N ARG A 40 6.85 0.35 18.30
CA ARG A 40 7.27 1.16 19.46
C ARG A 40 8.69 0.79 19.92
N ALA A 41 8.97 -0.51 19.99
CA ALA A 41 10.26 -1.07 20.35
C ALA A 41 11.35 -0.61 19.36
N ALA A 42 11.13 -0.84 18.07
CA ALA A 42 12.00 -0.36 17.00
C ALA A 42 12.23 1.16 17.04
N ALA A 43 11.18 1.95 17.31
CA ALA A 43 11.35 3.39 17.43
C ALA A 43 12.27 3.77 18.60
N ALA A 44 12.14 3.10 19.75
CA ALA A 44 13.01 3.32 20.89
C ALA A 44 14.46 2.93 20.58
N THR A 45 14.67 1.79 19.91
CA THR A 45 15.99 1.39 19.42
C THR A 45 16.61 2.48 18.55
N VAL A 46 15.90 2.95 17.51
CA VAL A 46 16.44 3.95 16.57
C VAL A 46 16.72 5.30 17.25
N ASP A 47 15.87 5.73 18.17
CA ASP A 47 16.04 7.00 18.90
C ASP A 47 17.25 6.96 19.86
N ALA A 48 17.58 5.77 20.39
CA ALA A 48 18.70 5.54 21.30
C ALA A 48 20.01 5.16 20.59
N LEU A 49 20.03 5.08 19.25
CA LEU A 49 21.26 4.76 18.51
C LEU A 49 22.26 5.92 18.58
N ASP A 50 23.45 5.61 19.09
CA ASP A 50 24.60 6.52 19.07
C ASP A 50 25.25 6.63 17.67
N LEU A 51 24.92 5.71 16.75
CA LEU A 51 25.39 5.68 15.37
C LEU A 51 24.33 6.17 14.37
N ASP A 52 24.81 6.68 13.24
CA ASP A 52 23.97 7.06 12.10
C ASP A 52 23.30 5.82 11.45
N VAL A 53 21.97 5.80 11.43
CA VAL A 53 21.22 4.71 10.79
C VAL A 53 21.43 4.71 9.26
N ARG A 54 21.69 5.87 8.64
CA ARG A 54 22.06 5.96 7.22
C ARG A 54 23.41 5.32 6.97
N ALA A 55 24.41 5.62 7.80
CA ALA A 55 25.74 5.04 7.63
C ALA A 55 25.72 3.52 7.85
N LEU A 56 24.84 3.01 8.72
CA LEU A 56 24.63 1.57 8.88
C LEU A 56 24.01 0.97 7.62
N PHE A 57 22.97 1.61 7.10
CA PHE A 57 22.29 1.20 5.88
C PHE A 57 23.23 1.22 4.65
N GLU A 58 24.08 2.24 4.50
CA GLU A 58 25.02 2.34 3.38
C GLU A 58 26.10 1.26 3.39
N ARG A 59 26.43 0.70 4.57
CA ARG A 59 27.47 -0.34 4.71
C ARG A 59 26.96 -1.75 4.40
N GLY A 60 25.70 -2.05 4.73
CA GLY A 60 25.18 -3.42 4.66
C GLY A 60 23.69 -3.53 4.35
N GLY A 61 23.09 -2.47 3.84
CA GLY A 61 21.71 -2.45 3.37
C GLY A 61 20.67 -2.76 4.45
N VAL A 62 19.59 -3.41 4.02
CA VAL A 62 18.46 -3.80 4.89
C VAL A 62 18.89 -4.84 5.92
N ASP A 63 19.80 -5.76 5.56
CA ASP A 63 20.27 -6.80 6.47
C ASP A 63 21.00 -6.21 7.67
N ALA A 64 21.84 -5.19 7.45
CA ALA A 64 22.52 -4.48 8.53
C ALA A 64 21.52 -3.80 9.49
N LEU A 65 20.45 -3.19 8.97
CA LEU A 65 19.39 -2.64 9.80
C LEU A 65 18.67 -3.73 10.61
N GLY A 66 18.47 -4.92 10.03
CA GLY A 66 17.85 -6.07 10.69
C GLY A 66 18.71 -6.71 11.78
N THR A 67 20.00 -6.36 11.90
CA THR A 67 20.84 -6.81 13.03
C THR A 67 20.59 -6.03 14.32
N LEU A 68 19.92 -4.89 14.24
CA LEU A 68 19.66 -4.05 15.40
C LEU A 68 18.62 -4.69 16.32
N PRO A 69 18.75 -4.52 17.65
CA PRO A 69 17.78 -5.04 18.61
C PRO A 69 16.36 -4.57 18.31
N GLU A 70 15.40 -5.49 18.39
CA GLU A 70 13.97 -5.19 18.20
C GLU A 70 13.59 -4.67 16.79
N ILE A 71 14.52 -4.73 15.82
CA ILE A 71 14.29 -4.35 14.42
C ILE A 71 14.27 -5.62 13.57
N GLY A 72 13.07 -6.13 13.31
CA GLY A 72 12.86 -7.23 12.35
C GLY A 72 12.83 -6.75 10.89
N THR A 73 12.78 -7.70 9.96
CA THR A 73 12.84 -7.46 8.50
C THR A 73 11.85 -6.39 8.01
N GLY A 74 10.59 -6.43 8.45
CA GLY A 74 9.58 -5.45 8.03
C GLY A 74 9.87 -4.02 8.52
N VAL A 75 10.45 -3.88 9.72
CA VAL A 75 10.88 -2.57 10.25
C VAL A 75 12.14 -2.10 9.51
N ALA A 76 13.10 -2.98 9.27
CA ALA A 76 14.31 -2.69 8.50
C ALA A 76 13.98 -2.17 7.09
N GLN A 77 13.01 -2.80 6.42
CA GLN A 77 12.49 -2.34 5.13
C GLN A 77 11.82 -0.97 5.22
N ALA A 78 11.03 -0.72 6.27
CA ALA A 78 10.40 0.60 6.48
C ALA A 78 11.44 1.71 6.70
N ILE A 79 12.48 1.43 7.49
CA ILE A 79 13.60 2.35 7.70
C ILE A 79 14.34 2.62 6.39
N ALA A 80 14.62 1.58 5.60
CA ALA A 80 15.25 1.73 4.30
C ALA A 80 14.39 2.58 3.34
N GLU A 81 13.07 2.37 3.28
CA GLU A 81 12.18 3.19 2.44
C GLU A 81 12.22 4.67 2.83
N LEU A 82 12.20 4.97 4.14
CA LEU A 82 12.30 6.33 4.67
C LEU A 82 13.63 6.99 4.31
N LEU A 83 14.75 6.28 4.44
CA LEU A 83 16.09 6.81 4.15
C LEU A 83 16.26 7.18 2.67
N VAL A 84 15.47 6.59 1.79
CA VAL A 84 15.73 6.59 0.35
C VAL A 84 14.77 7.50 -0.37
N THR A 85 13.50 7.36 -0.02
CA THR A 85 12.41 8.10 -0.66
C THR A 85 12.00 9.31 0.17
N GLY A 86 12.43 9.38 1.45
CA GLY A 86 11.96 10.36 2.41
C GLY A 86 10.51 10.12 2.87
N ARG A 87 9.86 9.07 2.38
CA ARG A 87 8.46 8.70 2.64
C ARG A 87 8.35 7.22 2.99
N TRP A 88 7.24 6.85 3.60
CA TRP A 88 6.92 5.47 3.91
C TRP A 88 5.47 5.22 3.59
N ARG A 89 5.22 4.42 2.54
CA ARG A 89 3.88 4.21 1.98
C ARG A 89 2.88 3.68 3.00
N GLN A 90 3.31 2.78 3.87
CA GLN A 90 2.43 2.22 4.90
C GLN A 90 2.00 3.30 5.90
N LEU A 91 2.92 4.16 6.36
CA LEU A 91 2.56 5.27 7.24
C LEU A 91 1.64 6.28 6.55
N ASP A 92 1.95 6.65 5.30
CA ASP A 92 1.09 7.54 4.52
C ASP A 92 -0.34 6.98 4.41
N ARG A 93 -0.47 5.66 4.23
CA ARG A 93 -1.77 4.98 4.19
C ARG A 93 -2.45 4.92 5.56
N LEU A 94 -1.72 4.62 6.63
CA LEU A 94 -2.25 4.62 8.00
C LEU A 94 -2.76 6.01 8.41
N CYS A 95 -2.16 7.08 7.90
CA CYS A 95 -2.59 8.46 8.12
C CYS A 95 -3.72 8.92 7.18
N GLY A 96 -4.13 8.09 6.21
CA GLY A 96 -5.09 8.49 5.16
C GLY A 96 -4.51 9.45 4.12
N ASP A 97 -3.21 9.75 4.16
CA ASP A 97 -2.51 10.61 3.21
C ASP A 97 -2.27 9.92 1.86
N ALA A 98 -2.32 8.57 1.81
CA ALA A 98 -2.30 7.80 0.57
C ALA A 98 -3.48 8.14 -0.39
N VAL A 99 -4.56 8.75 0.12
CA VAL A 99 -5.68 9.23 -0.69
C VAL A 99 -5.27 10.42 -1.58
N ARG A 100 -4.19 11.15 -1.24
CA ARG A 100 -3.81 12.40 -1.92
C ARG A 100 -2.84 12.26 -3.08
N THR A 101 -2.14 11.13 -3.23
CA THR A 101 -1.18 10.95 -4.32
C THR A 101 -1.20 9.49 -4.73
N SER A 102 -1.85 9.20 -5.85
CA SER A 102 -1.74 7.86 -6.45
C SER A 102 -0.27 7.57 -6.74
N ALA A 103 0.18 6.33 -6.55
CA ALA A 103 1.51 5.92 -6.99
C ALA A 103 1.74 6.22 -8.48
N PHE A 104 0.67 6.32 -9.26
CA PHE A 104 0.71 6.68 -10.68
C PHE A 104 1.18 8.10 -10.93
N GLU A 105 0.94 9.04 -10.00
CA GLU A 105 1.38 10.43 -10.15
C GLU A 105 2.91 10.57 -10.09
N ALA A 106 3.61 9.55 -9.59
CA ALA A 106 5.07 9.46 -9.67
C ALA A 106 5.58 9.14 -11.09
N VAL A 107 4.68 8.78 -12.02
CA VAL A 107 5.01 8.49 -13.42
C VAL A 107 4.83 9.77 -14.25
N PRO A 108 5.92 10.30 -14.85
CA PRO A 108 5.82 11.40 -15.79
C PRO A 108 4.74 11.18 -16.86
N GLY A 109 3.85 12.17 -17.02
CA GLY A 109 2.71 12.11 -17.95
C GLY A 109 1.39 11.66 -17.33
N ILE A 110 1.40 11.18 -16.08
CA ILE A 110 0.20 10.91 -15.28
C ILE A 110 0.05 11.97 -14.19
N GLY A 111 -0.91 12.88 -14.38
CA GLY A 111 -1.35 13.80 -13.33
C GLY A 111 -2.54 13.24 -12.55
N HIS A 112 -2.89 13.89 -11.44
CA HIS A 112 -3.95 13.46 -10.52
C HIS A 112 -5.27 13.08 -11.21
N ALA A 113 -5.81 13.94 -12.08
CA ALA A 113 -7.06 13.67 -12.80
C ALA A 113 -6.98 12.44 -13.73
N LEU A 114 -5.81 12.19 -14.33
CA LEU A 114 -5.60 11.00 -15.14
C LEU A 114 -5.45 9.75 -14.24
N ALA A 115 -4.77 9.87 -13.10
CA ALA A 115 -4.66 8.78 -12.14
C ALA A 115 -6.03 8.33 -11.63
N LEU A 116 -6.89 9.28 -11.24
CA LEU A 116 -8.27 8.99 -10.82
C LEU A 116 -9.07 8.30 -11.92
N ARG A 117 -8.97 8.75 -13.16
CA ARG A 117 -9.65 8.08 -14.29
C ARG A 117 -9.12 6.69 -14.59
N ILE A 118 -7.81 6.48 -14.45
CA ILE A 118 -7.19 5.16 -14.59
C ILE A 118 -7.77 4.23 -13.51
N HIS A 119 -7.87 4.71 -12.27
CA HIS A 119 -8.56 4.02 -11.19
C HIS A 119 -10.02 3.74 -11.58
N ASP A 120 -10.81 4.77 -11.90
CA ASP A 120 -12.23 4.70 -12.27
C ASP A 120 -12.55 3.72 -13.40
N LEU A 121 -11.76 3.72 -14.47
CA LEU A 121 -12.03 2.93 -15.67
C LEU A 121 -11.36 1.58 -15.68
N LEU A 122 -10.12 1.49 -15.22
CA LEU A 122 -9.36 0.24 -15.27
C LEU A 122 -9.42 -0.51 -13.94
N HIS A 123 -9.69 0.16 -12.81
CA HIS A 123 -9.74 -0.37 -11.44
C HIS A 123 -8.40 -0.90 -10.92
N ILE A 124 -7.29 -0.33 -11.40
CA ILE A 124 -5.92 -0.70 -11.00
C ILE A 124 -5.39 0.24 -9.94
N ASP A 125 -4.65 -0.25 -8.95
CA ASP A 125 -4.12 0.57 -7.86
C ASP A 125 -2.59 0.52 -7.72
N THR A 126 -1.92 -0.39 -8.43
CA THR A 126 -0.48 -0.62 -8.31
C THR A 126 0.28 -0.29 -9.60
N LEU A 127 1.56 0.11 -9.48
CA LEU A 127 2.39 0.44 -10.64
C LEU A 127 2.61 -0.78 -11.54
N GLU A 128 2.64 -1.97 -10.96
CA GLU A 128 2.75 -3.25 -11.64
C GLU A 128 1.49 -3.56 -12.46
N GLU A 129 0.30 -3.33 -11.90
CA GLU A 129 -0.95 -3.44 -12.65
C GLU A 129 -1.03 -2.40 -13.77
N LEU A 130 -0.53 -1.19 -13.53
CA LEU A 130 -0.45 -0.14 -14.53
C LEU A 130 0.49 -0.49 -15.67
N GLU A 131 1.66 -1.07 -15.37
CA GLU A 131 2.61 -1.60 -16.36
C GLU A 131 1.93 -2.67 -17.24
N ARG A 132 1.22 -3.62 -16.63
CA ARG A 132 0.47 -4.66 -17.35
C ARG A 132 -0.64 -4.07 -18.22
N ALA A 133 -1.44 -3.14 -17.68
CA ALA A 133 -2.50 -2.47 -18.42
C ALA A 133 -1.96 -1.65 -19.61
N ALA A 134 -0.79 -1.02 -19.44
CA ALA A 134 -0.13 -0.26 -20.49
C ALA A 134 0.39 -1.18 -21.61
N ARG A 135 0.94 -2.35 -21.26
CA ARG A 135 1.39 -3.38 -22.22
C ARG A 135 0.24 -4.00 -23.00
N ASN A 136 -0.90 -4.22 -22.35
CA ASN A 136 -2.10 -4.81 -22.95
C ASN A 136 -2.93 -3.80 -23.77
N GLY A 137 -2.45 -2.55 -23.95
CA GLY A 137 -3.17 -1.51 -24.69
C GLY A 137 -4.38 -0.93 -23.97
N GLN A 138 -4.66 -1.34 -22.72
CA GLN A 138 -5.85 -0.90 -21.99
C GLN A 138 -5.81 0.60 -21.66
N LEU A 139 -4.62 1.20 -21.54
CA LEU A 139 -4.49 2.65 -21.35
C LEU A 139 -5.07 3.48 -22.50
N GLU A 140 -5.08 2.94 -23.72
CA GLU A 140 -5.58 3.65 -24.92
C GLU A 140 -7.11 3.73 -24.96
N THR A 141 -7.79 2.91 -24.14
CA THR A 141 -9.26 2.97 -23.96
C THR A 141 -9.70 4.16 -23.11
N ILE A 142 -8.76 4.82 -22.43
CA ILE A 142 -9.04 5.94 -21.53
C ILE A 142 -9.10 7.24 -22.34
N SER A 143 -10.25 7.92 -22.32
CA SER A 143 -10.44 9.22 -23.00
C SER A 143 -9.33 10.23 -22.66
N GLY A 144 -8.58 10.74 -23.64
CA GLY A 144 -7.45 11.66 -23.43
C GLY A 144 -6.09 11.00 -23.20
N VAL A 145 -6.00 9.67 -23.36
CA VAL A 145 -4.76 8.92 -23.48
C VAL A 145 -4.67 8.36 -24.91
N GLY A 146 -4.08 9.15 -25.81
CA GLY A 146 -3.78 8.67 -27.17
C GLY A 146 -2.56 7.74 -27.22
N PRO A 147 -2.32 7.04 -28.35
CA PRO A 147 -1.25 6.05 -28.48
C PRO A 147 0.14 6.62 -28.19
N ARG A 148 0.39 7.88 -28.59
CA ARG A 148 1.65 8.59 -28.28
C ARG A 148 1.84 8.82 -26.78
N ARG A 149 0.76 9.16 -26.06
CA ARG A 149 0.80 9.39 -24.62
C ARG A 149 0.92 8.07 -23.86
N ALA A 150 0.23 7.02 -24.30
CA ALA A 150 0.36 5.67 -23.76
C ALA A 150 1.79 5.15 -23.89
N ALA A 151 2.43 5.34 -25.05
CA ALA A 151 3.83 4.99 -25.26
C ALA A 151 4.78 5.74 -24.31
N GLY A 152 4.60 7.05 -24.13
CA GLY A 152 5.41 7.83 -23.17
C GLY A 152 5.23 7.38 -21.72
N ILE A 153 3.99 7.06 -21.33
CA ILE A 153 3.68 6.51 -20.00
C ILE A 153 4.36 5.13 -19.81
N ARG A 154 4.34 4.25 -20.82
CA ARG A 154 5.03 2.95 -20.77
C ARG A 154 6.53 3.11 -20.49
N THR A 155 7.22 3.96 -21.25
CA THR A 155 8.65 4.20 -21.05
C THR A 155 8.95 4.77 -19.66
N ALA A 156 8.14 5.71 -19.19
CA ALA A 156 8.29 6.28 -17.86
C ALA A 156 8.05 5.26 -16.74
N LEU A 157 7.10 4.33 -16.92
CA LEU A 157 6.84 3.23 -15.99
C LEU A 157 8.02 2.28 -15.87
N ASP A 158 8.61 1.89 -17.01
CA ASP A 158 9.77 0.99 -17.03
C ASP A 158 10.94 1.59 -16.23
N ASP A 159 11.18 2.89 -16.34
CA ASP A 159 12.22 3.60 -15.57
C ASP A 159 11.93 3.63 -14.06
N VAL A 160 10.69 3.92 -13.67
CA VAL A 160 10.26 3.97 -12.26
C VAL A 160 10.37 2.58 -11.63
N LEU A 161 9.88 1.54 -12.32
CA LEU A 161 9.92 0.16 -11.83
C LEU A 161 11.33 -0.41 -11.81
N SER A 162 12.19 -0.06 -12.77
CA SER A 162 13.59 -0.49 -12.78
C SER A 162 14.37 0.12 -11.61
N ARG A 163 14.11 1.38 -11.25
CA ARG A 163 14.64 1.97 -10.01
C ARG A 163 14.16 1.23 -8.77
N ARG A 164 12.88 0.85 -8.71
CA ARG A 164 12.28 0.12 -7.59
C ARG A 164 12.85 -1.29 -7.43
N ARG A 165 12.95 -2.06 -8.52
CA ARG A 165 13.48 -3.44 -8.53
C ARG A 165 14.93 -3.51 -8.06
N ARG A 166 15.77 -2.51 -8.39
CA ARG A 166 17.15 -2.41 -7.89
C ARG A 166 17.23 -2.23 -6.37
N TRP A 167 16.21 -1.64 -5.77
CA TRP A 167 16.13 -1.34 -4.34
C TRP A 167 15.57 -2.49 -3.51
N GLN A 168 14.62 -3.25 -4.06
CA GLN A 168 13.97 -4.35 -3.34
C GLN A 168 14.81 -5.64 -3.32
N GLY A 169 16.01 -5.66 -3.93
CA GLY A 169 16.74 -6.91 -4.19
C GLY A 169 15.95 -7.80 -5.15
N HIS A 170 16.51 -8.93 -5.58
CA HIS A 170 15.70 -9.93 -6.29
C HIS A 170 14.58 -10.40 -5.36
N ALA A 171 13.37 -9.89 -5.57
CA ALA A 171 12.17 -10.66 -5.32
C ALA A 171 12.21 -11.80 -6.35
N GLU A 172 13.03 -12.83 -6.07
CA GLU A 172 12.98 -14.07 -6.82
C GLU A 172 11.54 -14.57 -6.81
N ASP A 173 11.14 -15.07 -7.97
CA ASP A 173 9.82 -15.58 -8.30
C ASP A 173 9.11 -16.20 -7.10
N ALA A 174 8.14 -15.45 -6.57
CA ALA A 174 7.32 -15.82 -5.44
C ALA A 174 6.59 -17.14 -5.74
N ALA A 175 7.05 -18.22 -5.08
CA ALA A 175 6.43 -19.53 -5.07
C ALA A 175 4.93 -19.43 -4.68
N PRO A 176 4.08 -20.42 -5.03
CA PRO A 176 2.64 -20.40 -4.75
C PRO A 176 2.21 -20.16 -3.29
N ASP A 177 3.12 -20.28 -2.31
CA ASP A 177 2.88 -19.96 -0.88
C ASP A 177 3.12 -18.49 -0.50
N THR A 178 3.42 -17.61 -1.45
CA THR A 178 3.77 -16.20 -1.18
C THR A 178 2.56 -15.27 -1.14
N GLU A 179 1.37 -15.76 -1.53
CA GLU A 179 0.12 -14.99 -1.43
C GLU A 179 -1.00 -15.79 -0.75
N PRO A 180 -1.90 -15.12 -0.01
CA PRO A 180 -3.04 -15.79 0.59
C PRO A 180 -3.98 -16.35 -0.49
N PRO A 181 -4.69 -17.47 -0.25
CA PRO A 181 -5.60 -18.03 -1.25
C PRO A 181 -6.75 -17.08 -1.61
N VAL A 182 -7.26 -17.15 -2.85
CA VAL A 182 -8.37 -16.31 -3.32
C VAL A 182 -9.60 -16.41 -2.40
N GLU A 183 -9.93 -17.60 -1.93
CA GLU A 183 -11.02 -17.82 -0.98
C GLU A 183 -10.85 -16.95 0.28
N LEU A 184 -9.65 -16.91 0.85
CA LEU A 184 -9.35 -16.08 2.00
C LEU A 184 -9.52 -14.60 1.64
N MET A 185 -8.95 -14.14 0.52
CA MET A 185 -9.09 -12.75 0.08
C MET A 185 -10.55 -12.32 -0.11
N LEU A 186 -11.37 -13.16 -0.76
CA LEU A 186 -12.81 -12.93 -0.94
C LEU A 186 -13.58 -12.95 0.39
N TYR A 187 -13.16 -13.79 1.33
CA TYR A 187 -13.69 -13.77 2.71
C TYR A 187 -13.37 -12.44 3.41
N ILE A 188 -12.12 -11.95 3.33
CA ILE A 188 -11.74 -10.64 3.90
C ILE A 188 -12.57 -9.52 3.28
N ASP A 189 -12.72 -9.50 1.96
CA ASP A 189 -13.54 -8.53 1.22
C ASP A 189 -14.98 -8.48 1.74
N ARG A 190 -15.63 -9.65 1.83
CA ARG A 190 -17.01 -9.75 2.32
C ARG A 190 -17.14 -9.25 3.76
N LEU A 191 -16.21 -9.65 4.63
CA LEU A 191 -16.22 -9.23 6.03
C LEU A 191 -16.03 -7.71 6.18
N TYR A 192 -15.06 -7.15 5.45
CA TYR A 192 -14.82 -5.71 5.42
C TYR A 192 -16.08 -4.96 5.00
N ARG A 193 -16.69 -5.32 3.86
CA ARG A 193 -17.89 -4.63 3.35
C ARG A 193 -19.07 -4.70 4.32
N ASN A 194 -19.29 -5.85 4.95
CA ASN A 194 -20.35 -6.01 5.95
C ASN A 194 -20.12 -5.11 7.18
N ARG A 195 -18.88 -5.05 7.68
CA ARG A 195 -18.54 -4.21 8.84
C ARG A 195 -18.53 -2.72 8.50
N ALA A 196 -18.07 -2.36 7.30
CA ALA A 196 -18.11 -1.00 6.79
C ALA A 196 -19.57 -0.51 6.65
N ALA A 197 -20.45 -1.33 6.07
CA ALA A 197 -21.88 -1.02 5.94
C ALA A 197 -22.59 -0.90 7.30
N ALA A 198 -22.14 -1.65 8.32
CA ALA A 198 -22.63 -1.54 9.68
C ALA A 198 -22.07 -0.31 10.44
N GLY A 199 -21.10 0.42 9.88
CA GLY A 199 -20.50 1.59 10.53
C GLY A 199 -19.63 1.27 11.75
N VAL A 200 -19.16 0.01 11.90
CA VAL A 200 -18.42 -0.44 13.09
C VAL A 200 -16.89 -0.42 12.92
N LEU A 201 -16.39 -0.04 11.74
CA LEU A 201 -14.97 0.01 11.47
C LEU A 201 -14.36 1.34 11.90
N PRO A 202 -13.12 1.34 12.44
CA PRO A 202 -12.37 2.57 12.63
C PRO A 202 -12.09 3.22 11.27
N THR A 203 -11.84 4.53 11.28
CA THR A 203 -11.60 5.31 10.07
C THR A 203 -10.20 5.89 10.04
N LEU A 204 -9.64 6.10 8.84
CA LEU A 204 -8.34 6.76 8.69
C LEU A 204 -8.45 8.24 9.09
N ALA A 205 -7.98 8.58 10.30
CA ALA A 205 -8.01 9.95 10.81
C ALA A 205 -6.88 10.80 10.19
N HIS A 206 -7.25 11.86 9.48
CA HIS A 206 -6.33 12.67 8.69
C HIS A 206 -5.73 13.85 9.47
N ARG A 207 -4.47 14.23 9.20
CA ARG A 207 -3.69 15.22 9.99
C ARG A 207 -4.05 16.69 9.72
N ARG A 208 -4.68 17.02 8.59
CA ARG A 208 -4.72 18.42 8.08
C ARG A 208 -6.05 18.92 7.50
N LEU A 209 -7.18 18.28 7.77
CA LEU A 209 -8.47 18.74 7.24
C LEU A 209 -9.42 19.06 8.39
N ASN A 210 -9.71 20.36 8.54
CA ASN A 210 -10.95 20.83 9.14
C ASN A 210 -12.04 20.80 8.04
N ALA A 211 -13.19 20.18 8.36
CA ALA A 211 -14.58 20.34 7.86
C ALA A 211 -14.80 20.90 6.43
N ASP A 212 -15.52 20.28 5.48
CA ASP A 212 -16.97 19.97 5.56
C ASP A 212 -17.47 18.89 4.56
N ALA A 213 -16.60 18.15 3.86
CA ALA A 213 -17.05 17.14 2.88
C ALA A 213 -16.23 15.84 2.80
N TYR A 214 -15.23 15.66 3.69
CA TYR A 214 -14.39 14.47 3.68
C TYR A 214 -14.90 13.44 4.69
N VAL A 215 -15.48 12.35 4.19
CA VAL A 215 -15.79 11.16 5.01
C VAL A 215 -14.51 10.31 5.07
N PRO A 216 -13.87 10.17 6.24
CA PRO A 216 -12.63 9.40 6.31
C PRO A 216 -12.92 7.92 6.03
N PRO A 217 -12.13 7.25 5.18
CA PRO A 217 -12.45 5.89 4.75
C PRO A 217 -12.31 4.90 5.91
N PRO A 218 -13.20 3.91 6.02
CA PRO A 218 -13.07 2.85 7.01
C PRO A 218 -11.86 1.97 6.70
N VAL A 219 -11.19 1.50 7.74
CA VAL A 219 -10.04 0.60 7.68
C VAL A 219 -10.30 -0.61 8.58
N MET A 220 -9.87 -1.78 8.13
CA MET A 220 -9.93 -3.01 8.93
C MET A 220 -8.59 -3.71 8.90
N HIS A 221 -8.02 -3.95 10.09
CA HIS A 221 -6.88 -4.84 10.24
C HIS A 221 -7.36 -6.21 10.73
N MET A 222 -6.83 -7.29 10.15
CA MET A 222 -7.19 -8.64 10.60
C MET A 222 -6.06 -9.63 10.37
N THR A 223 -5.91 -10.59 11.28
CA THR A 223 -5.05 -11.76 11.09
C THR A 223 -5.90 -12.99 10.83
N LYS A 224 -5.66 -13.71 9.73
CA LYS A 224 -6.36 -14.98 9.44
C LYS A 224 -5.49 -15.88 8.58
N GLY A 225 -5.41 -17.17 8.92
CA GLY A 225 -4.63 -18.16 8.17
C GLY A 225 -3.13 -17.86 8.11
N GLY A 226 -2.57 -17.25 9.17
CA GLY A 226 -1.16 -16.82 9.19
C GLY A 226 -0.89 -15.48 8.51
N TRP A 227 -1.87 -14.91 7.80
CA TRP A 227 -1.71 -13.66 7.07
C TRP A 227 -2.24 -12.46 7.86
N HIS A 228 -1.52 -11.34 7.79
CA HIS A 228 -1.97 -10.06 8.31
C HIS A 228 -2.49 -9.19 7.17
N PHE A 229 -3.76 -8.81 7.24
CA PHE A 229 -4.41 -7.97 6.25
C PHE A 229 -4.67 -6.57 6.80
N THR A 230 -4.55 -5.59 5.91
CA THR A 230 -5.23 -4.31 6.04
C THR A 230 -6.16 -4.15 4.85
N ALA A 231 -7.47 -4.09 5.11
CA ALA A 231 -8.50 -3.89 4.11
C ALA A 231 -9.07 -2.47 4.23
N LEU A 232 -9.17 -1.77 3.11
CA LEU A 232 -9.72 -0.42 3.06
C LEU A 232 -10.22 -0.07 1.65
N CYS A 233 -11.01 0.99 1.56
CA CYS A 233 -11.46 1.56 0.29
C CYS A 233 -11.00 3.03 0.21
N LEU A 234 -9.88 3.29 -0.48
CA LEU A 234 -9.28 4.64 -0.58
C LEU A 234 -10.18 5.67 -1.28
N HIS A 235 -11.06 5.22 -2.17
CA HIS A 235 -11.83 6.10 -3.05
C HIS A 235 -13.27 6.36 -2.60
N ALA A 236 -13.66 5.88 -1.40
CA ALA A 236 -14.95 6.24 -0.81
C ALA A 236 -15.05 7.75 -0.47
N ALA A 237 -13.90 8.42 -0.32
CA ALA A 237 -13.81 9.78 0.20
C ALA A 237 -14.21 10.93 -0.76
N MET A 238 -14.50 10.64 -2.03
CA MET A 238 -14.90 11.66 -3.03
C MET A 238 -16.32 11.46 -3.59
N ARG A 239 -17.22 10.82 -2.83
CA ARG A 239 -18.56 10.49 -3.31
C ARG A 239 -19.64 11.07 -2.41
N THR A 240 -20.64 11.70 -3.05
CA THR A 240 -21.86 12.15 -2.36
C THR A 240 -22.66 10.93 -1.87
N PRO A 241 -23.40 11.04 -0.75
CA PRO A 241 -24.16 9.94 -0.14
C PRO A 241 -25.11 9.22 -1.11
N GLU A 242 -25.66 9.93 -2.10
CA GLU A 242 -26.62 9.41 -3.08
C GLU A 242 -25.98 8.54 -4.17
N SER A 243 -24.66 8.62 -4.36
CA SER A 243 -23.92 7.85 -5.37
C SER A 243 -23.33 6.54 -4.85
N CYS A 244 -23.71 6.13 -3.63
CA CYS A 244 -23.31 4.87 -3.00
C CYS A 244 -23.86 3.65 -3.76
N ARG A 245 -23.29 3.34 -4.94
CA ARG A 245 -23.15 1.94 -5.33
C ARG A 245 -22.26 1.26 -4.29
N PRO A 246 -22.62 0.06 -3.81
CA PRO A 246 -21.97 -0.57 -2.67
C PRO A 246 -20.49 -0.84 -2.98
N THR A 247 -19.61 0.04 -2.47
CA THR A 247 -18.14 -0.09 -2.41
C THR A 247 -17.56 -1.08 -3.42
N ASP A 248 -17.54 -0.68 -4.69
CA ASP A 248 -17.22 -1.64 -5.75
C ASP A 248 -15.81 -2.20 -5.59
N TRP A 249 -14.85 -1.51 -4.95
CA TRP A 249 -13.50 -2.04 -4.78
C TRP A 249 -12.97 -1.97 -3.35
N VAL A 250 -12.23 -3.00 -2.96
CA VAL A 250 -11.55 -3.12 -1.67
C VAL A 250 -10.09 -3.44 -1.93
N SER A 251 -9.19 -2.58 -1.46
CA SER A 251 -7.74 -2.83 -1.51
C SER A 251 -7.35 -3.65 -0.29
N LEU A 252 -6.75 -4.82 -0.53
CA LEU A 252 -6.22 -5.72 0.48
C LEU A 252 -4.70 -5.63 0.46
N TYR A 253 -4.13 -5.14 1.55
CA TYR A 253 -2.69 -5.16 1.80
C TYR A 253 -2.37 -6.35 2.68
N PHE A 254 -1.35 -7.12 2.33
CA PHE A 254 -0.87 -8.25 3.12
C PHE A 254 0.65 -8.35 3.05
N TYR A 255 1.23 -9.12 3.96
CA TYR A 255 2.67 -9.26 4.09
C TYR A 255 3.05 -10.72 3.91
N ASP A 256 4.08 -10.99 3.12
CA ASP A 256 4.64 -12.34 2.95
C ASP A 256 5.56 -12.73 4.11
N ALA A 257 6.18 -13.91 3.99
CA ALA A 257 7.10 -14.44 5.00
C ALA A 257 8.33 -13.53 5.24
N VAL A 258 8.73 -12.74 4.24
CA VAL A 258 9.84 -11.78 4.35
C VAL A 258 9.36 -10.37 4.71
N GLN A 259 8.10 -10.23 5.13
CA GLN A 259 7.45 -8.97 5.51
C GLN A 259 7.38 -7.93 4.38
N CYS A 260 7.53 -8.36 3.13
CA CYS A 260 7.28 -7.49 1.98
C CYS A 260 5.78 -7.24 1.87
N GLU A 261 5.41 -5.97 1.73
CA GLU A 261 4.03 -5.58 1.54
C GLU A 261 3.57 -5.83 0.10
N HIS A 262 2.53 -6.64 -0.03
CA HIS A 262 1.82 -6.90 -1.28
C HIS A 262 0.42 -6.32 -1.22
N GLN A 263 -0.12 -6.02 -2.39
CA GLN A 263 -1.46 -5.46 -2.53
C GLN A 263 -2.23 -6.23 -3.60
N ARG A 264 -3.50 -6.52 -3.31
CA ARG A 264 -4.48 -6.99 -4.30
C ARG A 264 -5.77 -6.18 -4.17
N THR A 265 -6.40 -5.88 -5.29
CA THR A 265 -7.70 -5.20 -5.30
C THR A 265 -8.81 -6.19 -5.62
N VAL A 266 -9.86 -6.21 -4.80
CA VAL A 266 -11.07 -7.00 -5.01
C VAL A 266 -12.16 -6.10 -5.57
N PHE A 267 -12.78 -6.49 -6.68
CA PHE A 267 -13.79 -5.69 -7.36
C PHE A 267 -15.00 -6.51 -7.82
N THR A 268 -16.12 -5.84 -8.09
CA THR A 268 -17.27 -6.47 -8.74
C THR A 268 -17.04 -6.52 -10.25
N GLU A 269 -17.06 -7.72 -10.84
CA GLU A 269 -16.91 -7.84 -12.29
C GLU A 269 -18.14 -7.30 -13.01
N THR A 270 -17.90 -6.39 -13.96
CA THR A 270 -18.95 -5.74 -14.76
C THR A 270 -19.12 -6.35 -16.14
N HIS A 271 -18.15 -7.11 -16.63
CA HIS A 271 -18.13 -7.74 -17.95
C HIS A 271 -17.47 -9.11 -17.87
N GLY A 272 -17.98 -10.12 -18.57
CA GLY A 272 -17.38 -11.46 -18.62
C GLY A 272 -18.28 -12.57 -18.06
N ALA A 273 -17.66 -13.70 -17.72
CA ALA A 273 -18.38 -14.89 -17.26
C ALA A 273 -18.79 -14.83 -15.77
N LEU A 274 -18.14 -13.99 -14.96
CA LEU A 274 -18.44 -13.85 -13.54
C LEU A 274 -19.06 -12.48 -13.23
N VAL A 275 -19.84 -11.91 -14.17
CA VAL A 275 -20.56 -10.64 -13.99
C VAL A 275 -21.37 -10.66 -12.68
N GLY A 276 -21.22 -9.60 -11.90
CA GLY A 276 -21.85 -9.44 -10.59
C GLY A 276 -21.17 -10.20 -9.44
N LYS A 277 -20.12 -10.99 -9.72
CA LYS A 277 -19.30 -11.65 -8.70
C LYS A 277 -18.12 -10.78 -8.28
N ARG A 278 -17.59 -11.07 -7.09
CA ARG A 278 -16.36 -10.43 -6.56
C ARG A 278 -15.14 -11.17 -7.10
N ILE A 279 -14.20 -10.45 -7.69
CA ILE A 279 -12.99 -11.00 -8.27
C ILE A 279 -11.77 -10.34 -7.65
N VAL A 280 -10.76 -11.17 -7.35
CA VAL A 280 -9.42 -10.71 -7.00
C VAL A 280 -8.65 -10.43 -8.28
N ARG A 281 -8.19 -9.20 -8.42
CA ARG A 281 -7.47 -8.75 -9.60
C ARG A 281 -6.16 -9.49 -9.85
N GLY A 282 -5.99 -9.95 -11.08
CA GLY A 282 -4.86 -10.79 -11.50
C GLY A 282 -4.96 -12.25 -11.07
N ARG A 283 -6.09 -12.65 -10.45
CA ARG A 283 -6.39 -14.04 -10.05
C ARG A 283 -7.76 -14.46 -10.55
N GLU A 284 -8.13 -14.00 -11.74
CA GLU A 284 -9.42 -14.22 -12.38
C GLU A 284 -9.69 -15.71 -12.60
N MET A 285 -8.67 -16.48 -12.98
CA MET A 285 -8.79 -17.92 -13.21
C MET A 285 -9.12 -18.68 -11.92
N GLU A 286 -8.47 -18.34 -10.81
CA GLU A 286 -8.75 -18.93 -9.50
C GLU A 286 -10.13 -18.53 -8.98
N CYS A 287 -10.56 -17.29 -9.25
CA CYS A 287 -11.94 -16.86 -8.95
C CYS A 287 -12.96 -17.68 -9.75
N ARG A 288 -12.68 -18.02 -11.02
CA ARG A 288 -13.56 -18.90 -11.81
C ARG A 288 -13.67 -20.28 -11.19
N VAL A 289 -12.57 -20.87 -10.75
CA VAL A 289 -12.58 -22.16 -10.05
C VAL A 289 -13.39 -22.07 -8.75
N TYR A 290 -13.18 -21.02 -7.96
CA TYR A 290 -13.91 -20.79 -6.71
C TYR A 290 -15.43 -20.70 -6.88
N TYR A 291 -15.91 -20.06 -7.97
CA TYR A 291 -17.34 -19.95 -8.25
C TYR A 291 -17.93 -21.10 -9.08
N ALA A 292 -17.08 -21.99 -9.61
CA ALA A 292 -17.53 -23.17 -10.35
C ALA A 292 -17.83 -24.38 -9.46
N GLY A 293 -17.38 -24.35 -8.19
CA GLY A 293 -17.78 -25.28 -7.13
C GLY A 293 -19.01 -24.82 -6.38
#